data_AF-A0A2H0SWF4-F1
#
_entry.id   AF-A0A2H0SWF4-F1
#
_cell.length_a   1.000
_cell.length_b   1.000
_cell.length_c   1.000
_cell.angle_alpha   90.00
_cell.angle_beta   90.00
_cell.angle_gamma   90.00
#
_symmetry.space_group_name_H-M   'P 1'
#
loop_
_entity.id
_entity.type
_entity.pdbx_description
1 polymer ?
#
loop_
_entity_poly.entity_id
_entity_poly.type
_entity_poly.pdbx_seq_one_letter_code
_entity_poly.pdbx_strand_id
1 'polypeptide(L)'
;MWRRFFVSIFLGAVLATVVSGGIFQILPVRADEVADLQKQIDELENLKNMSESATKPLVEELKGLENRIDTARAGIERARDEVATLAKNIDGRELDLAIQYQILSERVHVQYKRSRQLNPLLIFFAGGDASAVSKDLAYQSAAKARDDKLITDISSDIAGLEADTVVLENKQKQLAALEIQLDEQAKFFRGEIGKAQDYQKDLTGKIASLSAKQQEILAARSGSFTASIGDSELADDINASIKGFRDSAPSGYFAVFSFGAYTHRKGMSQYGARGRAENGQSYKQILQAYYGKEPVSKNTDGNIRVSGYGEINFEEQYLWGIAEMPSSWHAEALKAQAVAARTYAYRYIEQGKEICTTEACQVFSKSKSDNAPEAWKQAVRDTRGQVLEDVVTFYASTHGAFTT
;
A
#
# COMPACT_ATOMS: atom_id res chain seq x y z
N MET A 1 -10.81 42.14 14.46
CA MET A 1 -10.88 41.57 15.83
C MET A 1 -11.95 40.48 16.00
N TRP A 2 -12.92 40.32 15.08
CA TRP A 2 -14.00 39.31 15.17
C TRP A 2 -13.75 37.95 14.50
N ARG A 3 -12.64 37.78 13.77
CA ARG A 3 -12.32 36.52 13.06
C ARG A 3 -11.54 35.50 13.89
N ARG A 4 -10.90 35.94 14.99
CA ARG A 4 -10.13 35.07 15.92
C ARG A 4 -11.01 34.48 17.05
N PHE A 5 -12.20 35.05 17.26
CA PHE A 5 -13.12 34.61 18.30
C PHE A 5 -13.91 33.34 17.91
N PHE A 6 -14.29 33.21 16.64
CA PHE A 6 -15.02 32.03 16.15
C PHE A 6 -14.15 30.77 16.04
N VAL A 7 -12.86 30.91 15.70
CA VAL A 7 -11.94 29.76 15.60
C VAL A 7 -11.62 29.18 16.98
N SER A 8 -11.60 30.01 18.03
CA SER A 8 -11.32 29.58 19.40
C SER A 8 -12.50 28.84 20.05
N ILE A 9 -13.74 29.16 19.66
CA ILE A 9 -14.95 28.50 20.17
C ILE A 9 -15.14 27.12 19.51
N PHE A 10 -14.74 26.94 18.25
CA PHE A 10 -14.80 25.64 17.58
C PHE A 10 -13.71 24.67 18.05
N LEU A 11 -12.50 25.15 18.40
CA LEU A 11 -11.45 24.31 18.99
C LEU A 11 -11.73 23.92 20.46
N GLY A 12 -12.41 24.77 21.22
CA GLY A 12 -12.78 24.49 22.62
C GLY A 12 -13.86 23.41 22.77
N ALA A 13 -14.78 23.32 21.80
CA ALA A 13 -15.87 22.34 21.84
C ALA A 13 -15.43 20.90 21.48
N VAL A 14 -14.33 20.74 20.75
CA VAL A 14 -13.79 19.42 20.38
C VAL A 14 -12.85 18.86 21.46
N LEU A 15 -12.28 19.72 22.32
CA LEU A 15 -11.39 19.27 23.39
C LEU A 15 -12.10 18.90 24.70
N ALA A 16 -13.35 19.34 24.89
CA ALA A 16 -14.10 19.17 26.14
C ALA A 16 -14.80 17.81 26.28
N THR A 17 -14.80 16.96 25.25
CA THR A 17 -15.49 15.64 25.28
C THR A 17 -14.58 14.45 25.60
N VAL A 18 -13.29 14.67 25.91
CA VAL A 18 -12.32 13.57 26.11
C VAL A 18 -11.97 13.29 27.58
N VAL A 19 -12.54 14.00 28.56
CA VAL A 19 -12.24 13.76 29.99
C VAL A 19 -13.51 13.47 30.80
N SER A 20 -13.99 12.23 30.70
CA SER A 20 -14.87 11.63 31.72
C SER A 20 -14.70 10.11 31.73
N GLY A 21 -13.56 9.67 32.26
CA GLY A 21 -13.33 8.28 32.60
C GLY A 21 -14.08 7.89 33.88
N GLY A 22 -14.86 6.80 33.79
CA GLY A 22 -14.89 5.78 34.84
C GLY A 22 -16.16 5.64 35.67
N ILE A 23 -17.13 4.85 35.18
CA ILE A 23 -17.77 3.77 35.96
C ILE A 23 -18.00 2.60 34.98
N PHE A 24 -17.12 1.59 35.02
CA PHE A 24 -17.23 0.37 34.20
C PHE A 24 -18.26 -0.56 34.86
N GLN A 25 -19.50 -0.53 34.38
CA GLN A 25 -20.47 -1.59 34.63
C GLN A 25 -20.23 -2.68 33.59
N ILE A 26 -19.97 -3.90 34.06
CA ILE A 26 -19.72 -5.08 33.23
C ILE A 26 -21.02 -5.40 32.48
N LEU A 27 -21.08 -5.04 31.19
CA LEU A 27 -22.13 -5.46 30.28
C LEU A 27 -21.59 -6.56 29.34
N PRO A 28 -22.43 -7.54 28.97
CA PRO A 28 -22.01 -8.71 28.23
C PRO A 28 -21.55 -8.32 26.82
N VAL A 29 -20.31 -8.71 26.47
CA VAL A 29 -19.70 -8.50 25.16
C VAL A 29 -20.54 -9.22 24.09
N ARG A 30 -21.17 -8.44 23.22
CA ARG A 30 -21.95 -8.92 22.08
C ARG A 30 -21.08 -8.97 20.83
N ALA A 31 -21.56 -9.74 19.84
CA ALA A 31 -20.92 -10.07 18.58
C ALA A 31 -20.45 -8.90 17.67
N ASP A 32 -20.49 -7.65 18.14
CA ASP A 32 -20.39 -6.40 17.38
C ASP A 32 -18.97 -5.85 17.17
N GLU A 33 -17.95 -6.37 17.86
CA GLU A 33 -16.60 -5.77 17.85
C GLU A 33 -15.99 -5.64 16.44
N VAL A 34 -16.23 -6.61 15.55
CA VAL A 34 -15.72 -6.57 14.16
C VAL A 34 -16.45 -5.52 13.31
N ALA A 35 -17.76 -5.35 13.55
CA ALA A 35 -18.58 -4.37 12.84
C ALA A 35 -18.26 -2.95 13.30
N ASP A 36 -18.06 -2.76 14.61
CA ASP A 36 -17.62 -1.49 15.19
C ASP A 36 -16.21 -1.10 14.71
N LEU A 37 -15.28 -2.06 14.60
CA LEU A 37 -13.96 -1.82 14.02
C LEU A 37 -14.06 -1.45 12.54
N GLN A 38 -14.92 -2.12 11.75
CA GLN A 38 -15.13 -1.76 10.35
C GLN A 38 -15.66 -0.33 10.23
N LYS A 39 -16.64 0.05 11.06
CA LYS A 39 -17.19 1.41 11.06
C LYS A 39 -16.13 2.47 11.39
N GLN A 40 -15.25 2.19 12.34
CA GLN A 40 -14.13 3.09 12.67
C GLN A 40 -13.11 3.18 11.51
N ILE A 41 -12.82 2.07 10.84
CA ILE A 41 -11.96 2.05 9.65
C ILE A 41 -12.57 2.90 8.54
N ASP A 42 -13.85 2.70 8.23
CA ASP A 42 -14.56 3.44 7.18
C ASP A 42 -14.58 4.95 7.47
N GLU A 43 -14.77 5.33 8.74
CA GLU A 43 -14.74 6.73 9.17
C GLU A 43 -13.35 7.36 9.00
N LEU A 44 -12.29 6.63 9.38
CA LEU A 44 -10.91 7.09 9.19
C LEU A 44 -10.51 7.15 7.71
N GLU A 45 -10.96 6.19 6.88
CA GLU A 45 -10.77 6.22 5.43
C GLU A 45 -11.49 7.41 4.80
N ASN A 46 -12.71 7.72 5.24
CA ASN A 46 -13.41 8.91 4.79
C ASN A 46 -12.67 10.20 5.18
N LEU A 47 -12.20 10.31 6.42
CA LEU A 47 -11.40 11.45 6.88
C LEU A 47 -10.09 11.59 6.09
N LYS A 48 -9.43 10.48 5.76
CA LYS A 48 -8.24 10.44 4.90
C LYS A 48 -8.58 10.94 3.50
N ASN A 49 -9.64 10.44 2.88
CA ASN A 49 -10.06 10.83 1.53
C ASN A 49 -10.45 12.32 1.47
N MET A 50 -11.13 12.84 2.49
CA MET A 50 -11.42 14.27 2.60
C MET A 50 -10.13 15.11 2.73
N SER A 51 -9.18 14.66 3.55
CA SER A 51 -7.87 15.32 3.68
C SER A 51 -7.07 15.30 2.38
N GLU A 52 -7.02 14.16 1.68
CA GLU A 52 -6.35 14.02 0.38
C GLU A 52 -7.00 14.90 -0.69
N SER A 53 -8.34 14.93 -0.74
CA SER A 53 -9.08 15.76 -1.68
C SER A 53 -8.85 17.26 -1.43
N ALA A 54 -8.75 17.68 -0.17
CA ALA A 54 -8.45 19.07 0.19
C ALA A 54 -6.99 19.45 -0.09
N THR A 55 -6.05 18.51 0.06
CA THR A 55 -4.60 18.76 -0.10
C THR A 55 -4.12 18.65 -1.54
N LYS A 56 -4.75 17.83 -2.38
CA LYS A 56 -4.38 17.68 -3.80
C LYS A 56 -4.31 19.00 -4.59
N PRO A 57 -5.32 19.88 -4.57
CA PRO A 57 -5.22 21.17 -5.25
C PRO A 57 -4.14 22.07 -4.63
N LEU A 58 -3.97 22.01 -3.30
CA LEU A 58 -2.94 22.80 -2.60
C LEU A 58 -1.52 22.35 -2.95
N VAL A 59 -1.29 21.05 -3.16
CA VAL A 59 0.01 20.50 -3.59
C VAL A 59 0.32 20.89 -5.04
N GLU A 60 -0.67 20.88 -5.92
CA GLU A 60 -0.50 21.36 -7.30
C GLU A 60 -0.23 22.86 -7.35
N GLU A 61 -0.99 23.65 -6.58
CA GLU A 61 -0.75 25.09 -6.41
C GLU A 61 0.63 25.37 -5.82
N LEU A 62 1.10 24.56 -4.85
CA LEU A 62 2.44 24.68 -4.30
C LEU A 62 3.50 24.42 -5.37
N LYS A 63 3.37 23.37 -6.17
CA LYS A 63 4.34 23.09 -7.24
C LYS A 63 4.43 24.27 -8.23
N GLY A 64 3.28 24.88 -8.54
CA GLY A 64 3.24 26.12 -9.32
C GLY A 64 3.91 27.30 -8.60
N LEU A 65 3.68 27.43 -7.29
CA LEU A 65 4.29 28.45 -6.44
C LEU A 65 5.81 28.27 -6.32
N GLU A 66 6.30 27.05 -6.15
CA GLU A 66 7.73 26.72 -6.08
C GLU A 66 8.43 27.08 -7.40
N ASN A 67 7.86 26.71 -8.54
CA ASN A 67 8.39 27.13 -9.84
C ASN A 67 8.43 28.66 -9.99
N ARG A 68 7.41 29.36 -9.47
CA ARG A 68 7.37 30.83 -9.46
C ARG A 68 8.42 31.42 -8.53
N ILE A 69 8.62 30.83 -7.35
CA ILE A 69 9.64 31.21 -6.37
C ILE A 69 11.03 31.01 -6.96
N ASP A 70 11.29 29.88 -7.62
CA ASP A 70 12.59 29.60 -8.24
C ASP A 70 12.87 30.55 -9.40
N THR A 71 11.85 30.84 -10.21
CA THR A 71 11.95 31.86 -11.26
C THR A 71 12.22 33.25 -10.68
N ALA A 72 11.52 33.61 -9.58
CA ALA A 72 11.71 34.87 -8.89
C ALA A 72 13.11 34.98 -8.28
N ARG A 73 13.62 33.92 -7.63
CA ARG A 73 14.99 33.85 -7.11
C ARG A 73 16.02 34.03 -8.22
N ALA A 74 15.85 33.32 -9.34
CA ALA A 74 16.73 33.49 -10.50
C ALA A 74 16.66 34.90 -11.10
N GLY A 75 15.53 35.60 -10.95
CA GLY A 75 15.38 37.01 -11.31
C GLY A 75 16.06 37.95 -10.31
N ILE A 76 15.95 37.70 -9.01
CA ILE A 76 16.61 38.44 -7.94
C ILE A 76 18.13 38.32 -8.07
N GLU A 77 18.66 37.13 -8.37
CA GLU A 77 20.10 36.93 -8.59
C GLU A 77 20.60 37.72 -9.80
N ARG A 78 19.86 37.70 -10.92
CA ARG A 78 20.18 38.56 -12.07
C ARG A 78 20.16 40.05 -11.71
N ALA A 79 19.17 40.50 -10.94
CA ALA A 79 19.10 41.87 -10.48
C ALA A 79 20.24 42.22 -9.51
N ARG A 80 20.71 41.28 -8.69
CA ARG A 80 21.91 41.43 -7.85
C ARG A 80 23.15 41.60 -8.71
N ASP A 81 23.33 40.82 -9.76
CA ASP A 81 24.47 40.95 -10.67
C ASP A 81 24.47 42.31 -11.37
N GLU A 82 23.30 42.79 -11.79
CA GLU A 82 23.13 44.14 -12.35
C GLU A 82 23.48 45.23 -11.33
N VAL A 83 23.01 45.09 -10.09
CA VAL A 83 23.33 46.01 -8.97
C VAL A 83 24.81 45.98 -8.63
N ALA A 84 25.46 44.81 -8.64
CA ALA A 84 26.90 44.68 -8.40
C ALA A 84 27.72 45.34 -9.52
N THR A 85 27.27 45.20 -10.77
CA THR A 85 27.89 45.88 -11.92
C THR A 85 27.72 47.39 -11.81
N LEU A 86 26.54 47.87 -11.43
CA LEU A 86 26.28 49.30 -11.21
C LEU A 86 27.15 49.85 -10.08
N ALA A 87 27.25 49.13 -8.95
CA ALA A 87 28.11 49.50 -7.83
C ALA A 87 29.57 49.66 -8.29
N LYS A 88 30.10 48.70 -9.06
CA LYS A 88 31.47 48.78 -9.60
C LYS A 88 31.67 49.99 -10.52
N ASN A 89 30.67 50.35 -11.33
CA ASN A 89 30.72 51.53 -12.19
C ASN A 89 30.69 52.83 -11.39
N ILE A 90 29.91 52.87 -10.30
CA ILE A 90 29.86 54.00 -9.36
C ILE A 90 31.22 54.16 -8.66
N ASP A 91 31.79 53.08 -8.11
CA ASP A 91 33.11 53.09 -7.46
C ASP A 91 34.20 53.65 -8.39
N GLY A 92 34.18 53.26 -9.66
CA GLY A 92 35.11 53.80 -10.67
C GLY A 92 34.93 55.30 -10.91
N ARG A 93 33.68 55.75 -11.03
CA ARG A 93 33.34 57.18 -11.21
C ARG A 93 33.67 58.01 -9.98
N GLU A 94 33.48 57.49 -8.77
CA GLU A 94 33.86 58.15 -7.52
C GLU A 94 35.37 58.39 -7.43
N LEU A 95 36.18 57.44 -7.91
CA LEU A 95 37.64 57.59 -7.95
C LEU A 95 38.07 58.70 -8.92
N ASP A 96 37.44 58.78 -10.09
CA ASP A 96 37.68 59.85 -11.07
C ASP A 96 37.20 61.22 -10.57
N LEU A 97 36.15 61.23 -9.76
CA LEU A 97 35.51 62.44 -9.24
C LEU A 97 36.47 63.30 -8.40
N ALA A 98 37.39 62.69 -7.65
CA ALA A 98 38.37 63.42 -6.86
C ALA A 98 39.25 64.34 -7.73
N ILE A 99 39.65 63.88 -8.91
CA ILE A 99 40.43 64.66 -9.88
C ILE A 99 39.52 65.69 -10.56
N GLN A 100 38.31 65.30 -10.94
CA GLN A 100 37.35 66.20 -11.58
C GLN A 100 36.97 67.39 -10.67
N TYR A 101 36.83 67.19 -9.36
CA TYR A 101 36.58 68.27 -8.40
C TYR A 101 37.72 69.28 -8.34
N GLN A 102 38.98 68.82 -8.42
CA GLN A 102 40.13 69.74 -8.46
C GLN A 102 40.08 70.60 -9.72
N ILE A 103 39.88 69.98 -10.88
CA ILE A 103 39.77 70.67 -12.18
C ILE A 103 38.59 71.64 -12.16
N LEU A 104 37.42 71.21 -11.65
CA LEU A 104 36.23 72.04 -11.53
C LEU A 104 36.49 73.27 -10.67
N SER A 105 37.08 73.08 -9.48
CA SER A 105 37.39 74.17 -8.56
C SER A 105 38.32 75.21 -9.19
N GLU A 106 39.33 74.76 -9.93
CA GLU A 106 40.28 75.63 -10.63
C GLU A 106 39.59 76.40 -11.77
N ARG A 107 38.78 75.71 -12.58
CA ARG A 107 38.07 76.31 -13.73
C ARG A 107 37.01 77.31 -13.30
N VAL A 108 36.21 76.99 -12.28
CA VAL A 108 35.23 77.92 -11.67
C VAL A 108 35.94 79.15 -11.12
N HIS A 109 37.08 78.97 -10.44
CA HIS A 109 37.86 80.08 -9.91
C HIS A 109 38.45 80.98 -11.03
N VAL A 110 38.96 80.39 -12.12
CA VAL A 110 39.42 81.13 -13.31
C VAL A 110 38.27 81.87 -13.99
N GLN A 111 37.13 81.22 -14.18
CA GLN A 111 35.91 81.80 -14.75
C GLN A 111 35.41 82.98 -13.90
N TYR A 112 35.42 82.83 -12.56
CA TYR A 112 35.03 83.88 -11.62
C TYR A 112 35.97 85.09 -11.66
N LYS A 113 37.29 84.88 -11.73
CA LYS A 113 38.25 85.97 -11.92
C LYS A 113 38.02 86.67 -13.26
N ARG A 114 37.85 85.90 -14.33
CA ARG A 114 37.60 86.40 -15.69
C ARG A 114 36.32 87.23 -15.76
N SER A 115 35.24 86.81 -15.10
CA SER A 115 33.96 87.56 -15.12
C SER A 115 34.02 88.90 -14.38
N ARG A 116 34.92 89.05 -13.40
CA ARG A 116 35.04 90.28 -12.59
C ARG A 116 36.16 91.23 -13.00
N GLN A 117 37.27 90.71 -13.53
CA GLN A 117 38.46 91.52 -13.82
C GLN A 117 38.61 91.88 -15.30
N LEU A 118 37.90 91.18 -16.18
CA LEU A 118 38.10 91.31 -17.62
C LEU A 118 37.18 92.40 -18.18
N ASN A 119 37.76 93.57 -18.44
CA ASN A 119 37.10 94.65 -19.15
C ASN A 119 37.43 94.53 -20.65
N PRO A 120 36.45 94.26 -21.53
CA PRO A 120 36.68 94.12 -22.97
C PRO A 120 37.35 95.36 -23.59
N LEU A 121 37.10 96.53 -23.01
CA LEU A 121 37.69 97.79 -23.45
C LEU A 121 39.20 97.84 -23.16
N LEU A 122 39.67 97.23 -22.08
CA LEU A 122 41.12 97.18 -21.78
C LEU A 122 41.90 96.36 -22.81
N ILE A 123 41.31 95.27 -23.32
CA ILE A 123 41.91 94.44 -24.39
C ILE A 123 41.98 95.23 -25.70
N PHE A 124 40.92 96.00 -25.99
CA PHE A 124 40.89 96.89 -27.14
C PHE A 124 41.97 97.98 -27.08
N PHE A 125 42.21 98.57 -25.89
CA PHE A 125 43.23 99.61 -25.70
C PHE A 125 44.67 99.08 -25.57
N ALA A 126 44.85 97.81 -25.20
CA ALA A 126 46.18 97.19 -25.05
C ALA A 126 46.71 96.53 -26.34
N GLY A 127 45.85 96.30 -27.35
CA GLY A 127 46.25 95.67 -28.61
C GLY A 127 46.96 96.63 -29.57
N GLY A 128 48.06 96.18 -30.17
CA GLY A 128 48.84 96.97 -31.13
C GLY A 128 48.21 97.11 -32.53
N ASP A 129 47.31 96.19 -32.92
CA ASP A 129 46.55 96.24 -34.17
C ASP A 129 45.17 95.56 -34.04
N ALA A 130 44.25 95.87 -34.97
CA ALA A 130 42.88 95.35 -34.94
C ALA A 130 42.79 93.83 -35.13
N SER A 131 43.73 93.21 -35.85
CA SER A 131 43.75 91.77 -36.08
C SER A 131 44.13 91.01 -34.81
N ALA A 132 45.11 91.51 -34.06
CA ALA A 132 45.55 90.97 -32.78
C ALA A 132 44.42 91.05 -31.74
N VAL A 133 43.71 92.18 -31.66
CA VAL A 133 42.55 92.34 -30.77
C VAL A 133 41.42 91.35 -31.12
N SER A 134 41.08 91.20 -32.41
CA SER A 134 40.05 90.24 -32.83
C SER A 134 40.44 88.79 -32.51
N LYS A 135 41.71 88.41 -32.72
CA LYS A 135 42.22 87.08 -32.38
C LYS A 135 42.17 86.84 -30.87
N ASP A 136 42.63 87.79 -30.05
CA ASP A 136 42.65 87.64 -28.60
C ASP A 136 41.22 87.51 -28.02
N LEU A 137 40.29 88.32 -28.51
CA LEU A 137 38.88 88.22 -28.13
C LEU A 137 38.26 86.88 -28.54
N ALA A 138 38.61 86.35 -29.73
CA ALA A 138 38.16 85.05 -30.19
C ALA A 138 38.75 83.89 -29.36
N TYR A 139 40.03 83.97 -28.97
CA TYR A 139 40.65 82.96 -28.10
C TYR A 139 40.02 82.96 -26.70
N GLN A 140 39.76 84.14 -26.14
CA GLN A 140 39.13 84.26 -24.82
C GLN A 140 37.67 83.79 -24.82
N SER A 141 36.90 84.10 -25.87
CA SER A 141 35.52 83.62 -25.99
C SER A 141 35.47 82.11 -26.18
N ALA A 142 36.38 81.54 -26.97
CA ALA A 142 36.52 80.09 -27.13
C ALA A 142 36.97 79.39 -25.84
N ALA A 143 37.91 79.97 -25.09
CA ALA A 143 38.35 79.46 -23.80
C ALA A 143 37.21 79.48 -22.77
N LYS A 144 36.45 80.58 -22.71
CA LYS A 144 35.26 80.68 -21.85
C LYS A 144 34.22 79.61 -22.23
N ALA A 145 33.89 79.47 -23.51
CA ALA A 145 32.93 78.46 -23.95
C ALA A 145 33.38 77.03 -23.60
N ARG A 146 34.69 76.75 -23.69
CA ARG A 146 35.28 75.47 -23.27
C ARG A 146 35.19 75.26 -21.76
N ASP A 147 35.49 76.28 -20.96
CA ASP A 147 35.40 76.23 -19.50
C ASP A 147 33.95 76.04 -19.05
N ASP A 148 33.01 76.80 -19.62
CA ASP A 148 31.56 76.72 -19.33
C ASP A 148 31.02 75.32 -19.66
N LYS A 149 31.43 74.75 -20.80
CA LYS A 149 31.10 73.37 -21.17
C LYS A 149 31.67 72.37 -20.16
N LEU A 150 32.96 72.46 -19.83
CA LEU A 150 33.60 71.53 -18.89
C LEU A 150 32.95 71.58 -17.49
N ILE A 151 32.61 72.78 -17.01
CA ILE A 151 31.92 72.97 -15.73
C ILE A 151 30.53 72.32 -15.78
N THR A 152 29.81 72.49 -16.88
CA THR A 152 28.47 71.92 -17.06
C THR A 152 28.52 70.40 -17.15
N ASP A 153 29.47 69.85 -17.91
CA ASP A 153 29.68 68.41 -18.08
C ASP A 153 30.02 67.75 -16.73
N ILE A 154 31.01 68.27 -15.98
CA ILE A 154 31.37 67.73 -14.65
C ILE A 154 30.22 67.89 -13.64
N SER A 155 29.51 69.02 -13.63
CA SER A 155 28.39 69.23 -12.71
C SER A 155 27.24 68.26 -13.00
N SER A 156 26.99 67.97 -14.28
CA SER A 156 26.02 66.96 -14.71
C SER A 156 26.45 65.56 -14.28
N ASP A 157 27.74 65.22 -14.41
CA ASP A 157 28.28 63.92 -14.01
C ASP A 157 28.19 63.69 -12.50
N ILE A 158 28.46 64.72 -11.69
CA ILE A 158 28.28 64.70 -10.22
C ILE A 158 26.81 64.45 -9.86
N ALA A 159 25.90 65.23 -10.45
CA ALA A 159 24.47 65.08 -10.18
C ALA A 159 23.94 63.69 -10.60
N GLY A 160 24.44 63.16 -11.72
CA GLY A 160 24.12 61.81 -12.17
C GLY A 160 24.65 60.74 -11.22
N LEU A 161 25.89 60.88 -10.72
CA LEU A 161 26.49 59.94 -9.78
C LEU A 161 25.74 59.89 -8.44
N GLU A 162 25.33 61.05 -7.92
CA GLU A 162 24.51 61.14 -6.70
C GLU A 162 23.16 60.43 -6.89
N ALA A 163 22.49 60.66 -8.03
CA ALA A 163 21.25 59.98 -8.37
C ALA A 163 21.43 58.46 -8.50
N ASP A 164 22.48 57.99 -9.17
CA ASP A 164 22.78 56.57 -9.35
C ASP A 164 23.06 55.87 -8.00
N THR A 165 23.72 56.57 -7.07
CA THR A 165 24.01 56.05 -5.72
C THR A 165 22.72 55.84 -4.91
N VAL A 166 21.79 56.80 -4.97
CA VAL A 166 20.47 56.68 -4.32
C VAL A 166 19.65 55.54 -4.94
N VAL A 167 19.72 55.38 -6.27
CA VAL A 167 19.05 54.28 -6.98
C VAL A 167 19.65 52.93 -6.56
N LEU A 168 20.97 52.83 -6.45
CA LEU A 168 21.67 51.62 -6.01
C LEU A 168 21.22 51.20 -4.61
N GLU A 169 21.24 52.13 -3.64
CA GLU A 169 20.85 51.84 -2.25
C GLU A 169 19.38 51.38 -2.16
N ASN A 170 18.48 52.03 -2.89
CA ASN A 170 17.07 51.65 -2.91
C ASN A 170 16.84 50.28 -3.54
N LYS A 171 17.53 49.96 -4.65
CA LYS A 171 17.47 48.63 -5.28
C LYS A 171 17.96 47.55 -4.34
N GLN A 172 19.07 47.77 -3.63
CA GLN A 172 19.58 46.81 -2.64
C GLN A 172 18.56 46.54 -1.52
N LYS A 173 17.96 47.61 -0.96
CA LYS A 173 16.92 47.49 0.07
C LYS A 173 15.69 46.72 -0.42
N GLN A 174 15.23 47.03 -1.64
CA GLN A 174 14.07 46.37 -2.24
C GLN A 174 14.33 44.88 -2.51
N LEU A 175 15.50 44.53 -3.06
CA LEU A 175 15.86 43.14 -3.33
C LEU A 175 15.94 42.32 -2.03
N ALA A 176 16.59 42.87 -0.99
CA ALA A 176 16.68 42.20 0.32
C ALA A 176 15.30 41.98 0.96
N ALA A 177 14.41 42.96 0.88
CA ALA A 177 13.04 42.82 1.39
C ALA A 177 12.23 41.77 0.60
N LEU A 178 12.37 41.74 -0.73
CA LEU A 178 11.67 40.79 -1.58
C LEU A 178 12.13 39.34 -1.32
N GLU A 179 13.42 39.13 -1.11
CA GLU A 179 14.00 37.82 -0.78
C GLU A 179 13.45 37.27 0.54
N ILE A 180 13.39 38.12 1.58
CA ILE A 180 12.81 37.74 2.88
C ILE A 180 11.33 37.36 2.73
N GLN A 181 10.54 38.17 2.02
CA GLN A 181 9.11 37.89 1.82
C GLN A 181 8.89 36.58 1.06
N LEU A 182 9.68 36.33 0.02
CA LEU A 182 9.60 35.13 -0.79
C LEU A 182 9.92 33.88 0.05
N ASP A 183 10.95 33.96 0.88
CA ASP A 183 11.39 32.86 1.75
C ASP A 183 10.39 32.58 2.88
N GLU A 184 9.81 33.61 3.49
CA GLU A 184 8.78 33.46 4.52
C GLU A 184 7.52 32.79 3.96
N GLN A 185 7.05 33.22 2.79
CA GLN A 185 5.90 32.59 2.13
C GLN A 185 6.20 31.14 1.77
N ALA A 186 7.36 30.86 1.17
CA ALA A 186 7.79 29.51 0.83
C ALA A 186 7.81 28.60 2.07
N LYS A 187 8.36 29.09 3.19
CA LYS A 187 8.42 28.36 4.46
C LYS A 187 7.04 28.09 5.05
N PHE A 188 6.14 29.07 5.00
CA PHE A 188 4.76 28.91 5.47
C PHE A 188 4.03 27.80 4.72
N PHE A 189 4.02 27.85 3.38
CA PHE A 189 3.29 26.86 2.58
C PHE A 189 3.87 25.44 2.72
N ARG A 190 5.21 25.29 2.73
CA ARG A 190 5.84 24.00 3.02
C ARG A 190 5.47 23.45 4.40
N GLY A 191 5.40 24.32 5.41
CA GLY A 191 5.02 23.95 6.76
C GLY A 191 3.58 23.45 6.87
N GLU A 192 2.62 24.14 6.24
CA GLU A 192 1.21 23.72 6.27
C GLU A 192 0.98 22.40 5.53
N ILE A 193 1.67 22.17 4.42
CA ILE A 193 1.60 20.91 3.68
C ILE A 193 2.25 19.76 4.46
N GLY A 194 3.38 20.01 5.13
CA GLY A 194 4.00 19.03 6.02
C GLY A 194 3.05 18.54 7.10
N LYS A 195 2.33 19.46 7.78
CA LYS A 195 1.31 19.10 8.78
C LYS A 195 0.18 18.24 8.19
N ALA A 196 -0.27 18.57 6.99
CA ALA A 196 -1.31 17.80 6.29
C ALA A 196 -0.84 16.38 5.94
N GLN A 197 0.41 16.24 5.47
CA GLN A 197 1.03 14.94 5.19
C GLN A 197 1.22 14.10 6.47
N ASP A 198 1.66 14.74 7.56
CA ASP A 198 1.80 14.08 8.86
C ASP A 198 0.45 13.57 9.37
N TYR A 199 -0.62 14.35 9.21
CA TYR A 199 -1.98 13.94 9.55
C TYR A 199 -2.46 12.74 8.70
N GLN A 200 -2.20 12.75 7.40
CA GLN A 200 -2.51 11.61 6.52
C GLN A 200 -1.75 10.34 6.92
N LYS A 201 -0.48 10.48 7.34
CA LYS A 201 0.34 9.39 7.84
C LYS A 201 -0.19 8.81 9.15
N ASP A 202 -0.60 9.68 10.09
CA ASP A 202 -1.24 9.27 11.35
C ASP A 202 -2.54 8.49 11.12
N LEU A 203 -3.42 9.00 10.24
CA LEU A 203 -4.65 8.30 9.86
C LEU A 203 -4.36 6.92 9.25
N THR A 204 -3.38 6.83 8.36
CA THR A 204 -2.96 5.55 7.75
C THR A 204 -2.45 4.57 8.80
N GLY A 205 -1.67 5.05 9.79
CA GLY A 205 -1.21 4.22 10.90
C GLY A 205 -2.35 3.69 11.77
N LYS A 206 -3.35 4.54 12.07
CA LYS A 206 -4.56 4.15 12.81
C LYS A 206 -5.39 3.12 12.06
N ILE A 207 -5.62 3.31 10.76
CA ILE A 207 -6.32 2.35 9.90
C ILE A 207 -5.60 1.01 9.94
N ALA A 208 -4.28 0.99 9.71
CA ALA A 208 -3.49 -0.25 9.72
C ALA A 208 -3.59 -0.98 11.07
N SER A 209 -3.53 -0.25 12.20
CA SER A 209 -3.68 -0.85 13.52
C SER A 209 -5.08 -1.44 13.76
N LEU A 210 -6.14 -0.77 13.32
CA LEU A 210 -7.52 -1.25 13.47
C LEU A 210 -7.80 -2.43 12.54
N SER A 211 -7.31 -2.40 11.30
CA SER A 211 -7.41 -3.52 10.36
C SER A 211 -6.66 -4.76 10.86
N ALA A 212 -5.48 -4.58 11.47
CA ALA A 212 -4.74 -5.69 12.07
C ALA A 212 -5.53 -6.34 13.22
N LYS A 213 -6.11 -5.53 14.11
CA LYS A 213 -7.00 -6.02 15.19
C LYS A 213 -8.22 -6.74 14.63
N GLN A 214 -8.82 -6.23 13.56
CA GLN A 214 -9.96 -6.86 12.91
C GLN A 214 -9.58 -8.23 12.33
N GLN A 215 -8.43 -8.33 11.66
CA GLN A 215 -7.90 -9.60 11.14
C GLN A 215 -7.58 -10.59 12.25
N GLU A 216 -7.04 -10.13 13.38
CA GLU A 216 -6.77 -10.97 14.54
C GLU A 216 -8.07 -11.57 15.10
N ILE A 217 -9.11 -10.77 15.27
CA ILE A 217 -10.43 -11.24 15.74
C ILE A 217 -11.06 -12.20 14.73
N LEU A 218 -10.95 -11.90 13.42
CA LEU A 218 -11.44 -12.80 12.36
C LEU A 218 -10.66 -14.12 12.32
N ALA A 219 -9.34 -14.09 12.51
CA ALA A 219 -8.50 -15.29 12.57
C ALA A 219 -8.87 -16.15 13.78
N ALA A 220 -9.00 -15.54 14.96
CA ALA A 220 -9.47 -16.20 16.18
C ALA A 220 -10.89 -16.80 16.01
N ARG A 221 -11.80 -16.09 15.32
CA ARG A 221 -13.16 -16.56 15.00
C ARG A 221 -13.19 -17.66 13.93
N SER A 222 -12.30 -17.60 12.94
CA SER A 222 -12.27 -18.53 11.80
C SER A 222 -11.79 -19.92 12.17
N GLY A 223 -11.26 -20.11 13.39
CA GLY A 223 -10.99 -21.43 13.95
C GLY A 223 -10.14 -22.31 13.04
N SER A 224 -9.18 -21.73 12.30
CA SER A 224 -8.21 -22.49 11.48
C SER A 224 -7.19 -23.20 12.37
N PHE A 225 -7.68 -23.99 13.33
CA PHE A 225 -6.90 -24.92 14.11
C PHE A 225 -7.01 -26.28 13.40
N THR A 226 -5.91 -26.71 12.79
CA THR A 226 -5.79 -28.07 12.28
C THR A 226 -5.29 -28.95 13.43
N ALA A 227 -6.21 -29.69 14.06
CA ALA A 227 -5.84 -30.72 15.03
C ALA A 227 -5.47 -32.00 14.26
N SER A 228 -4.35 -32.62 14.61
CA SER A 228 -3.95 -33.92 14.09
C SER A 228 -4.63 -35.06 14.87
N ILE A 229 -4.67 -36.25 14.28
CA ILE A 229 -5.15 -37.46 14.96
C ILE A 229 -4.20 -37.72 16.15
N GLY A 230 -4.67 -37.46 17.37
CA GLY A 230 -3.88 -37.53 18.61
C GLY A 230 -3.94 -36.28 19.49
N ASP A 231 -4.45 -35.16 18.97
CA ASP A 231 -4.57 -33.89 19.72
C ASP A 231 -5.84 -33.79 20.59
N SER A 232 -6.77 -34.75 20.44
CA SER A 232 -7.97 -34.90 21.26
C SER A 232 -7.91 -36.18 22.09
N GLU A 233 -8.54 -36.16 23.26
CA GLU A 233 -8.77 -37.36 24.07
C GLU A 233 -9.65 -38.38 23.33
N LEU A 234 -9.61 -39.65 23.76
CA LEU A 234 -10.36 -40.76 23.14
C LEU A 234 -11.85 -40.42 23.01
N ALA A 235 -12.46 -40.83 21.89
CA ALA A 235 -13.82 -40.44 21.48
C ALA A 235 -14.95 -40.96 22.39
N ASP A 236 -14.59 -41.72 23.42
CA ASP A 236 -15.44 -42.36 24.41
C ASP A 236 -15.89 -41.39 25.52
N ASP A 237 -15.22 -40.24 25.67
CA ASP A 237 -15.57 -39.19 26.63
C ASP A 237 -16.47 -38.12 25.99
N ILE A 238 -17.63 -37.89 26.59
CA ILE A 238 -18.58 -36.85 26.19
C ILE A 238 -17.99 -35.43 26.36
N ASN A 239 -16.95 -35.29 27.16
CA ASN A 239 -16.19 -34.06 27.38
C ASN A 239 -14.94 -33.94 26.50
N ALA A 240 -14.66 -34.91 25.62
CA ALA A 240 -13.49 -34.90 24.76
C ALA A 240 -13.44 -33.60 23.96
N SER A 241 -12.37 -32.85 24.15
CA SER A 241 -12.07 -31.61 23.43
C SER A 241 -10.61 -31.60 23.04
N ILE A 242 -10.23 -30.69 22.14
CA ILE A 242 -8.82 -30.46 21.83
C ILE A 242 -8.12 -30.04 23.12
N LYS A 243 -6.99 -30.69 23.43
CA LYS A 243 -6.27 -30.44 24.69
C LYS A 243 -5.91 -28.95 24.83
N GLY A 244 -6.24 -28.37 25.98
CA GLY A 244 -5.99 -26.95 26.29
C GLY A 244 -7.03 -25.96 25.73
N PHE A 245 -7.99 -26.40 24.92
CA PHE A 245 -9.05 -25.53 24.40
C PHE A 245 -10.00 -25.08 25.51
N ARG A 246 -10.47 -26.00 26.37
CA ARG A 246 -11.38 -25.67 27.48
C ARG A 246 -10.76 -24.70 28.48
N ASP A 247 -9.46 -24.81 28.74
CA ASP A 247 -8.75 -23.95 29.70
C ASP A 247 -8.55 -22.52 29.16
N SER A 248 -8.50 -22.37 27.83
CA SER A 248 -8.29 -21.09 27.15
C SER A 248 -9.59 -20.45 26.64
N ALA A 249 -10.72 -21.16 26.73
CA ALA A 249 -12.00 -20.70 26.23
C ALA A 249 -12.62 -19.64 27.16
N PRO A 250 -13.01 -18.46 26.65
CA PRO A 250 -13.73 -17.46 27.44
C PRO A 250 -15.08 -18.00 27.96
N SER A 251 -15.47 -17.61 29.17
CA SER A 251 -16.74 -18.04 29.77
C SER A 251 -17.96 -17.56 28.97
N GLY A 252 -18.94 -18.44 28.72
CA GLY A 252 -20.20 -18.10 28.04
C GLY A 252 -20.22 -18.38 26.53
N TYR A 253 -19.16 -18.98 25.99
CA TYR A 253 -19.06 -19.37 24.58
C TYR A 253 -19.11 -20.90 24.44
N PHE A 254 -19.62 -21.39 23.31
CA PHE A 254 -19.54 -22.80 22.92
C PHE A 254 -18.75 -22.92 21.62
N ALA A 255 -18.01 -24.01 21.47
CA ALA A 255 -17.31 -24.34 20.25
C ALA A 255 -17.83 -25.67 19.71
N VAL A 256 -18.01 -25.74 18.39
CA VAL A 256 -18.40 -26.96 17.70
C VAL A 256 -17.21 -27.40 16.85
N PHE A 257 -16.70 -28.59 17.14
CA PHE A 257 -15.62 -29.20 16.37
C PHE A 257 -16.20 -30.24 15.42
N SER A 258 -15.86 -30.15 14.14
CA SER A 258 -16.06 -31.24 13.19
C SER A 258 -14.69 -31.83 12.85
N PHE A 259 -14.45 -33.07 13.28
CA PHE A 259 -13.26 -33.81 12.89
C PHE A 259 -13.49 -34.40 11.50
N GLY A 260 -13.19 -33.61 10.47
CA GLY A 260 -13.07 -34.11 9.10
C GLY A 260 -11.61 -34.12 8.71
N ALA A 261 -11.00 -35.31 8.54
CA ALA A 261 -9.72 -35.37 7.83
C ALA A 261 -9.93 -34.72 6.45
N TYR A 262 -8.88 -34.10 5.90
CA TYR A 262 -8.88 -33.50 4.57
C TYR A 262 -9.35 -34.53 3.53
N THR A 263 -10.66 -34.62 3.31
CA THR A 263 -11.22 -35.67 2.45
C THR A 263 -10.90 -35.26 1.02
N HIS A 264 -10.32 -36.18 0.24
CA HIS A 264 -10.07 -35.97 -1.19
C HIS A 264 -11.37 -35.88 -2.03
N ARG A 265 -12.53 -35.75 -1.36
CA ARG A 265 -13.90 -35.63 -1.94
C ARG A 265 -14.19 -36.66 -3.03
N LYS A 266 -13.55 -37.82 -2.94
CA LYS A 266 -13.65 -38.90 -3.93
C LYS A 266 -13.88 -40.19 -3.16
N GLY A 267 -14.92 -40.93 -3.52
CA GLY A 267 -15.13 -42.27 -2.96
C GLY A 267 -16.22 -42.40 -1.90
N MET A 268 -16.43 -43.64 -1.49
CA MET A 268 -17.49 -44.05 -0.56
C MET A 268 -17.01 -44.12 0.89
N SER A 269 -17.73 -43.46 1.80
CA SER A 269 -17.59 -43.67 3.25
C SER A 269 -18.26 -44.99 3.65
N GLN A 270 -17.54 -45.88 4.34
CA GLN A 270 -18.07 -47.17 4.81
C GLN A 270 -19.16 -46.96 5.89
N TYR A 271 -18.94 -46.06 6.86
CA TYR A 271 -19.98 -45.69 7.84
C TYR A 271 -21.16 -44.98 7.18
N GLY A 272 -20.91 -44.13 6.19
CA GLY A 272 -21.98 -43.49 5.43
C GLY A 272 -22.79 -44.48 4.59
N ALA A 273 -22.15 -45.49 4.01
CA ALA A 273 -22.83 -46.59 3.31
C ALA A 273 -23.66 -47.43 4.28
N ARG A 274 -23.15 -47.69 5.48
CA ARG A 274 -23.91 -48.35 6.56
C ARG A 274 -25.16 -47.58 6.93
N GLY A 275 -25.06 -46.27 7.22
CA GLY A 275 -26.22 -45.46 7.56
C GLY A 275 -27.27 -45.38 6.44
N ARG A 276 -26.83 -45.34 5.18
CA ARG A 276 -27.74 -45.41 4.02
C ARG A 276 -28.44 -46.78 3.92
N ALA A 277 -27.71 -47.86 4.12
CA ALA A 277 -28.26 -49.21 4.11
C ALA A 277 -29.26 -49.43 5.26
N GLU A 278 -28.96 -48.93 6.47
CA GLU A 278 -29.87 -48.97 7.63
C GLU A 278 -31.14 -48.14 7.40
N ASN A 279 -31.07 -47.09 6.57
CA ASN A 279 -32.23 -46.34 6.08
C ASN A 279 -32.97 -47.02 4.91
N GLY A 280 -32.68 -48.28 4.62
CA GLY A 280 -33.38 -49.08 3.60
C GLY A 280 -32.91 -48.85 2.16
N GLN A 281 -31.80 -48.14 1.94
CA GLN A 281 -31.25 -47.98 0.58
C GLN A 281 -30.54 -49.28 0.13
N SER A 282 -30.79 -49.70 -1.11
CA SER A 282 -30.07 -50.82 -1.73
C SER A 282 -28.63 -50.45 -2.09
N TYR A 283 -27.76 -51.44 -2.29
CA TYR A 283 -26.36 -51.20 -2.68
C TYR A 283 -26.25 -50.39 -3.97
N LYS A 284 -27.19 -50.55 -4.92
CA LYS A 284 -27.24 -49.74 -6.15
C LYS A 284 -27.45 -48.26 -5.85
N GLN A 285 -28.40 -47.94 -4.95
CA GLN A 285 -28.67 -46.56 -4.54
C GLN A 285 -27.50 -45.96 -3.76
N ILE A 286 -26.83 -46.78 -2.95
CA ILE A 286 -25.62 -46.39 -2.22
C ILE A 286 -24.49 -46.05 -3.20
N LEU A 287 -24.21 -46.92 -4.16
CA LEU A 287 -23.20 -46.70 -5.20
C LEU A 287 -23.53 -45.48 -6.07
N GLN A 288 -24.79 -45.31 -6.46
CA GLN A 288 -25.25 -44.14 -7.20
C GLN A 288 -25.03 -42.85 -6.39
N ALA A 289 -25.26 -42.87 -5.08
CA ALA A 289 -25.06 -41.71 -4.22
C ALA A 289 -23.58 -41.33 -4.03
N TYR A 290 -22.66 -42.30 -4.03
CA TYR A 290 -21.22 -42.05 -3.80
C TYR A 290 -20.40 -41.90 -5.07
N TYR A 291 -20.81 -42.55 -6.17
CA TYR A 291 -20.05 -42.60 -7.42
C TYR A 291 -20.82 -42.07 -8.62
N GLY A 292 -22.12 -41.75 -8.47
CA GLY A 292 -22.96 -41.25 -9.56
C GLY A 292 -23.29 -42.30 -10.63
N LYS A 293 -22.98 -43.57 -10.38
CA LYS A 293 -23.10 -44.67 -11.35
C LYS A 293 -23.83 -45.86 -10.74
N GLU A 294 -24.61 -46.53 -11.58
CA GLU A 294 -25.18 -47.84 -11.27
C GLU A 294 -24.23 -48.96 -11.73
N PRO A 295 -24.21 -50.11 -11.03
CA PRO A 295 -23.38 -51.26 -11.41
C PRO A 295 -23.84 -51.92 -12.70
N VAL A 296 -22.88 -52.18 -13.58
CA VAL A 296 -23.04 -52.96 -14.81
C VAL A 296 -22.43 -54.35 -14.67
N SER A 297 -22.93 -55.30 -15.46
CA SER A 297 -22.41 -56.68 -15.46
C SER A 297 -21.21 -56.81 -16.40
N LYS A 298 -20.08 -57.28 -15.87
CA LYS A 298 -18.85 -57.61 -16.61
C LYS A 298 -18.40 -59.03 -16.28
N ASN A 299 -17.60 -59.60 -17.18
CA ASN A 299 -16.92 -60.86 -16.90
C ASN A 299 -15.77 -60.61 -15.93
N THR A 300 -15.93 -61.07 -14.70
CA THR A 300 -14.91 -61.01 -13.65
C THR A 300 -14.35 -62.38 -13.29
N ASP A 301 -14.54 -63.37 -14.17
CA ASP A 301 -13.91 -64.66 -14.03
C ASP A 301 -12.44 -64.57 -14.44
N GLY A 302 -11.55 -65.11 -13.61
CA GLY A 302 -10.11 -65.13 -13.86
C GLY A 302 -9.28 -64.85 -12.61
N ASN A 303 -8.04 -64.46 -12.84
CA ASN A 303 -7.06 -64.21 -11.79
C ASN A 303 -6.56 -62.76 -11.82
N ILE A 304 -6.08 -62.29 -10.67
CA ILE A 304 -5.42 -61.00 -10.51
C ILE A 304 -4.00 -61.23 -9.98
N ARG A 305 -3.04 -60.42 -10.47
CA ARG A 305 -1.67 -60.40 -9.97
C ARG A 305 -1.57 -59.45 -8.78
N VAL A 306 -1.23 -59.99 -7.61
CA VAL A 306 -1.12 -59.25 -6.36
C VAL A 306 0.33 -59.25 -5.88
N SER A 307 0.85 -58.05 -5.61
CA SER A 307 2.22 -57.87 -5.16
C SER A 307 2.51 -58.70 -3.90
N GLY A 308 3.52 -59.56 -3.98
CA GLY A 308 3.93 -60.46 -2.88
C GLY A 308 3.14 -61.77 -2.78
N TYR A 309 2.06 -61.97 -3.54
CA TYR A 309 1.23 -63.19 -3.49
C TYR A 309 1.05 -63.89 -4.85
N GLY A 310 1.49 -63.26 -5.95
CA GLY A 310 1.41 -63.84 -7.28
C GLY A 310 0.01 -63.78 -7.88
N GLU A 311 -0.32 -64.74 -8.75
CA GLU A 311 -1.59 -64.80 -9.44
C GLU A 311 -2.61 -65.61 -8.61
N ILE A 312 -3.67 -64.95 -8.16
CA ILE A 312 -4.72 -65.54 -7.31
C ILE A 312 -6.11 -65.35 -7.93
N ASN A 313 -7.07 -66.19 -7.56
CA ASN A 313 -8.43 -66.10 -8.07
C ASN A 313 -9.09 -64.77 -7.67
N PHE A 314 -9.69 -64.06 -8.64
CA PHE A 314 -10.17 -62.71 -8.42
C PHE A 314 -11.39 -62.62 -7.49
N GLU A 315 -12.42 -63.45 -7.71
CA GLU A 315 -13.68 -63.38 -6.96
C GLU A 315 -13.59 -64.12 -5.61
N GLU A 316 -12.95 -65.29 -5.59
CA GLU A 316 -13.00 -66.23 -4.46
C GLU A 316 -11.75 -66.19 -3.59
N GLN A 317 -10.71 -65.45 -3.97
CA GLN A 317 -9.54 -65.26 -3.11
C GLN A 317 -9.25 -63.78 -2.88
N TYR A 318 -9.09 -63.00 -3.94
CA TYR A 318 -8.76 -61.58 -3.80
C TYR A 318 -9.86 -60.81 -3.08
N LEU A 319 -11.10 -60.82 -3.57
CA LEU A 319 -12.20 -60.06 -2.95
C LEU A 319 -12.54 -60.52 -1.52
N TRP A 320 -12.36 -61.79 -1.19
CA TRP A 320 -12.52 -62.28 0.18
C TRP A 320 -11.47 -61.69 1.13
N GLY A 321 -10.27 -61.40 0.63
CA GLY A 321 -9.20 -60.73 1.38
C GLY A 321 -9.41 -59.24 1.64
N ILE A 322 -10.45 -58.63 1.04
CA ILE A 322 -10.81 -57.20 1.17
C ILE A 322 -11.93 -56.96 2.21
N ALA A 323 -12.25 -57.97 3.03
CA ALA A 323 -13.22 -57.83 4.12
C ALA A 323 -12.75 -56.81 5.17
N GLU A 324 -13.10 -55.53 4.99
CA GLU A 324 -12.82 -54.44 5.95
C GLU A 324 -14.04 -54.09 6.80
N MET A 325 -15.25 -54.06 6.22
CA MET A 325 -16.47 -53.80 6.98
C MET A 325 -16.81 -55.00 7.89
N PRO A 326 -17.21 -54.76 9.15
CA PRO A 326 -17.66 -55.82 10.05
C PRO A 326 -18.82 -56.62 9.45
N SER A 327 -18.79 -57.94 9.58
CA SER A 327 -19.83 -58.83 9.05
C SER A 327 -21.20 -58.66 9.70
N SER A 328 -21.28 -57.96 10.82
CA SER A 328 -22.53 -57.58 11.49
C SER A 328 -23.24 -56.38 10.84
N TRP A 329 -22.59 -55.69 9.91
CA TRP A 329 -23.18 -54.55 9.23
C TRP A 329 -24.20 -54.98 8.18
N HIS A 330 -25.09 -54.06 7.82
CA HIS A 330 -26.18 -54.32 6.89
C HIS A 330 -25.69 -54.89 5.55
N ALA A 331 -26.34 -55.93 5.03
CA ALA A 331 -25.89 -56.68 3.85
C ALA A 331 -25.70 -55.77 2.62
N GLU A 332 -26.58 -54.80 2.41
CA GLU A 332 -26.47 -53.84 1.31
C GLU A 332 -25.21 -52.95 1.39
N ALA A 333 -24.72 -52.66 2.59
CA ALA A 333 -23.46 -51.93 2.78
C ALA A 333 -22.25 -52.80 2.41
N LEU A 334 -22.27 -54.08 2.79
CA LEU A 334 -21.25 -55.07 2.40
C LEU A 334 -21.23 -55.27 0.87
N LYS A 335 -22.40 -55.36 0.23
CA LYS A 335 -22.54 -55.44 -1.23
C LYS A 335 -21.96 -54.21 -1.93
N ALA A 336 -22.23 -53.01 -1.40
CA ALA A 336 -21.68 -51.77 -1.96
C ALA A 336 -20.15 -51.75 -1.90
N GLN A 337 -19.55 -52.18 -0.77
CA GLN A 337 -18.10 -52.31 -0.67
C GLN A 337 -17.54 -53.38 -1.62
N ALA A 338 -18.20 -54.54 -1.75
CA ALA A 338 -17.76 -55.59 -2.65
C ALA A 338 -17.69 -55.11 -4.11
N VAL A 339 -18.71 -54.39 -4.58
CA VAL A 339 -18.72 -53.79 -5.93
C VAL A 339 -17.66 -52.70 -6.08
N ALA A 340 -17.48 -51.84 -5.09
CA ALA A 340 -16.44 -50.80 -5.11
C ALA A 340 -15.03 -51.42 -5.17
N ALA A 341 -14.78 -52.45 -4.35
CA ALA A 341 -13.51 -53.16 -4.33
C ALA A 341 -13.25 -53.92 -5.64
N ARG A 342 -14.27 -54.58 -6.18
CA ARG A 342 -14.20 -55.27 -7.48
C ARG A 342 -13.89 -54.30 -8.60
N THR A 343 -14.58 -53.16 -8.65
CA THR A 343 -14.35 -52.15 -9.68
C THR A 343 -12.92 -51.62 -9.64
N TYR A 344 -12.40 -51.35 -8.45
CA TYR A 344 -11.04 -50.84 -8.29
C TYR A 344 -10.01 -51.83 -8.86
N ALA A 345 -10.13 -53.10 -8.46
CA ALA A 345 -9.20 -54.14 -8.86
C ALA A 345 -9.37 -54.61 -10.32
N TYR A 346 -10.61 -54.62 -10.84
CA TYR A 346 -10.91 -54.96 -12.23
C TYR A 346 -10.18 -54.04 -13.22
N ARG A 347 -9.99 -52.76 -12.87
CA ARG A 347 -9.19 -51.82 -13.67
C ARG A 347 -7.71 -52.17 -13.77
N TYR A 348 -7.15 -52.86 -12.76
CA TYR A 348 -5.77 -53.37 -12.82
C TYR A 348 -5.69 -54.60 -13.73
N ILE A 349 -6.71 -55.46 -13.72
CA ILE A 349 -6.84 -56.60 -14.62
C ILE A 349 -6.91 -56.12 -16.09
N GLU A 350 -7.77 -55.14 -16.39
CA GLU A 350 -7.89 -54.58 -17.75
C GLU A 350 -6.60 -53.91 -18.23
N GLN A 351 -5.83 -53.30 -17.32
CA GLN A 351 -4.55 -52.69 -17.63
C GLN A 351 -3.37 -53.69 -17.65
N GLY A 352 -3.59 -54.96 -17.29
CA GLY A 352 -2.54 -55.96 -17.16
C GLY A 352 -1.50 -55.63 -16.08
N LYS A 353 -1.85 -54.83 -15.08
CA LYS A 353 -0.96 -54.37 -14.01
C LYS A 353 -1.12 -55.18 -12.73
N GLU A 354 -0.03 -55.26 -11.98
CA GLU A 354 -0.04 -55.82 -10.62
C GLU A 354 -0.62 -54.81 -9.62
N ILE A 355 -1.45 -55.29 -8.68
CA ILE A 355 -2.01 -54.46 -7.60
C ILE A 355 -1.16 -54.57 -6.33
N CYS A 356 -0.91 -53.45 -5.65
CA CYS A 356 -0.21 -53.43 -4.38
C CYS A 356 -1.14 -53.76 -3.20
N THR A 357 -0.60 -54.24 -2.07
CA THR A 357 -1.40 -54.66 -0.90
C THR A 357 -1.38 -53.65 0.26
N THR A 358 -0.70 -52.52 0.09
CA THR A 358 -0.59 -51.45 1.09
C THR A 358 -1.76 -50.47 0.98
N GLU A 359 -1.85 -49.54 1.93
CA GLU A 359 -2.82 -48.45 2.00
C GLU A 359 -2.83 -47.54 0.75
N ALA A 360 -1.77 -47.58 -0.06
CA ALA A 360 -1.72 -46.90 -1.35
C ALA A 360 -2.66 -47.50 -2.43
N CYS A 361 -3.05 -48.77 -2.30
CA CYS A 361 -3.98 -49.46 -3.21
C CYS A 361 -5.22 -49.94 -2.43
N GLN A 362 -5.32 -51.24 -2.19
CA GLN A 362 -6.32 -51.84 -1.32
C GLN A 362 -5.61 -52.77 -0.35
N VAL A 363 -6.01 -52.71 0.92
CA VAL A 363 -5.38 -53.51 1.97
C VAL A 363 -5.87 -54.96 1.84
N PHE A 364 -5.17 -55.73 1.00
CA PHE A 364 -5.38 -57.16 0.85
C PHE A 364 -4.65 -57.93 1.95
N SER A 365 -5.37 -58.84 2.61
CA SER A 365 -4.79 -59.78 3.56
C SER A 365 -5.12 -61.23 3.19
N LYS A 366 -4.08 -62.05 3.05
CA LYS A 366 -4.22 -63.48 2.79
C LYS A 366 -4.91 -64.22 3.94
N SER A 367 -4.63 -63.84 5.19
CA SER A 367 -5.31 -64.44 6.36
C SER A 367 -6.81 -64.15 6.39
N LYS A 368 -7.22 -62.96 5.92
CA LYS A 368 -8.64 -62.61 5.74
C LYS A 368 -9.27 -63.37 4.58
N SER A 369 -8.54 -63.55 3.49
CA SER A 369 -8.99 -64.33 2.31
C SER A 369 -9.32 -65.77 2.71
N ASP A 370 -8.45 -66.42 3.48
CA ASP A 370 -8.63 -67.82 3.88
C ASP A 370 -9.77 -68.01 4.90
N ASN A 371 -10.06 -67.00 5.72
CA ASN A 371 -11.07 -67.04 6.79
C ASN A 371 -12.13 -65.93 6.68
N ALA A 372 -12.57 -65.58 5.46
CA ALA A 372 -13.54 -64.51 5.28
C ALA A 372 -14.90 -64.87 5.93
N PRO A 373 -15.54 -63.94 6.67
CA PRO A 373 -16.87 -64.16 7.24
C PRO A 373 -17.90 -64.51 6.17
N GLU A 374 -18.87 -65.39 6.49
CA GLU A 374 -19.84 -65.86 5.49
C GLU A 374 -20.72 -64.73 4.93
N ALA A 375 -21.08 -63.73 5.76
CA ALA A 375 -21.83 -62.56 5.30
C ALA A 375 -21.08 -61.76 4.22
N TRP A 376 -19.75 -61.67 4.33
CA TRP A 376 -18.92 -61.03 3.30
C TRP A 376 -18.84 -61.88 2.03
N LYS A 377 -18.60 -63.19 2.18
CA LYS A 377 -18.60 -64.13 1.04
C LYS A 377 -19.91 -64.08 0.28
N GLN A 378 -21.04 -64.02 0.99
CA GLN A 378 -22.36 -63.90 0.39
C GLN A 378 -22.51 -62.57 -0.35
N ALA A 379 -22.09 -61.44 0.23
CA ALA A 379 -22.14 -60.14 -0.45
C ALA A 379 -21.29 -60.10 -1.74
N VAL A 380 -20.11 -60.74 -1.73
CA VAL A 380 -19.26 -60.89 -2.92
C VAL A 380 -19.97 -61.74 -3.97
N ARG A 381 -20.54 -62.90 -3.59
CA ARG A 381 -21.28 -63.79 -4.50
C ARG A 381 -22.52 -63.13 -5.08
N ASP A 382 -23.32 -62.46 -4.25
CA ASP A 382 -24.57 -61.78 -4.65
C ASP A 382 -24.32 -60.64 -5.65
N THR A 383 -23.12 -60.07 -5.63
CA THR A 383 -22.70 -58.98 -6.53
C THR A 383 -21.69 -59.43 -7.58
N ARG A 384 -21.52 -60.75 -7.79
CA ARG A 384 -20.55 -61.28 -8.75
C ARG A 384 -20.76 -60.67 -10.13
N GLY A 385 -19.66 -60.25 -10.76
CA GLY A 385 -19.70 -59.60 -12.07
C GLY A 385 -20.18 -58.15 -12.06
N GLN A 386 -20.55 -57.56 -10.92
CA GLN A 386 -21.03 -56.18 -10.86
C GLN A 386 -19.89 -55.19 -10.61
N VAL A 387 -19.68 -54.28 -11.55
CA VAL A 387 -18.66 -53.21 -11.49
C VAL A 387 -19.22 -51.86 -11.93
N LEU A 388 -18.56 -50.76 -11.57
CA LEU A 388 -18.90 -49.42 -12.05
C LEU A 388 -17.98 -49.01 -13.21
N GLU A 389 -18.56 -48.48 -14.29
CA GLU A 389 -17.79 -47.98 -15.44
C GLU A 389 -17.37 -46.51 -15.28
N ASP A 390 -16.24 -46.15 -15.89
CA ASP A 390 -15.71 -44.79 -15.98
C ASP A 390 -15.53 -44.07 -14.63
N VAL A 391 -15.33 -44.82 -13.54
CA VAL A 391 -15.13 -44.24 -12.20
C VAL A 391 -14.02 -44.95 -11.41
N VAL A 392 -13.30 -44.17 -10.60
CA VAL A 392 -12.33 -44.72 -9.64
C VAL A 392 -13.04 -44.91 -8.30
N THR A 393 -13.16 -46.16 -7.85
CA THR A 393 -13.91 -46.53 -6.66
C THR A 393 -13.05 -46.55 -5.40
N PHE A 394 -12.58 -45.39 -4.97
CA PHE A 394 -11.95 -45.25 -3.66
C PHE A 394 -13.00 -45.42 -2.55
N TYR A 395 -12.64 -46.03 -1.44
CA TYR A 395 -13.48 -46.08 -0.24
C TYR A 395 -12.62 -46.00 1.02
N ALA A 396 -13.18 -45.49 2.11
CA ALA A 396 -12.51 -45.39 3.40
C ALA A 396 -13.51 -45.51 4.56
N SER A 397 -13.01 -45.77 5.77
CA SER A 397 -13.85 -46.03 6.94
C SER A 397 -14.83 -44.89 7.23
N THR A 398 -14.30 -43.71 7.59
CA THR A 398 -15.08 -42.55 8.05
C THR A 398 -15.15 -41.41 7.05
N HIS A 399 -14.31 -41.42 6.02
CA HIS A 399 -14.18 -40.35 5.03
C HIS A 399 -14.63 -40.81 3.64
N GLY A 400 -15.04 -39.87 2.80
CA GLY A 400 -15.58 -40.13 1.46
C GLY A 400 -16.93 -39.43 1.29
N ALA A 401 -16.92 -38.23 0.73
CA ALA A 401 -18.13 -37.50 0.43
C ALA A 401 -17.95 -36.64 -0.83
N PHE A 402 -18.93 -36.76 -1.73
CA PHE A 402 -19.26 -35.83 -2.80
C PHE A 402 -18.18 -35.59 -3.88
N THR A 403 -18.22 -36.40 -4.93
CA THR A 403 -17.92 -35.87 -6.27
C THR A 403 -19.11 -35.03 -6.70
N THR A 404 -18.93 -33.71 -6.78
CA THR A 404 -19.81 -32.79 -7.54
C THR A 404 -19.85 -33.18 -9.01
#